data_AF-A0AAW7X4Z2-F1
#
_entry.id   AF-A0AAW7X4Z2-F1
#
_cell.length_a   1.000
_cell.length_b   1.000
_cell.length_c   1.000
_cell.angle_alpha   90.00
_cell.angle_beta   90.00
_cell.angle_gamma   90.00
#
_symmetry.space_group_name_H-M   'P 1'
#
loop_
_entity.id
_entity.type
_entity.pdbx_description
1 polymer ?
#
loop_
_entity_poly.entity_id
_entity_poly.type
_entity_poly.pdbx_seq_one_letter_code
_entity_poly.pdbx_strand_id
1 'polypeptide(L)'
;MIRNYLAAFTGLCLTIFAAPSFAADRTDKTLTFEPTPFKNSELYCENDNDIFPAKNEFELINYSIMSSEEGERFGFITLRNTSSGQRIFTQDQLLAILGDCSRKPPQPIEKKFAGNETISLQVNFGLSRFPILKLITER
;
A
#
# COMPACT_ATOMS: atom_id res chain seq x y z
N MET A 1 26.53 52.80 63.99
CA MET A 1 25.40 51.94 64.41
C MET A 1 25.24 50.87 63.34
N ILE A 2 25.63 49.63 63.65
CA ILE A 2 25.67 48.48 62.73
C ILE A 2 24.28 47.88 62.65
N ARG A 3 23.76 47.57 61.45
CA ARG A 3 22.66 46.61 61.31
C ARG A 3 22.81 45.75 60.07
N ASN A 4 22.98 44.46 60.33
CA ASN A 4 23.05 43.36 59.38
C ASN A 4 21.66 42.76 59.12
N TYR A 5 21.59 41.98 58.03
CA TYR A 5 20.64 40.91 57.69
C TYR A 5 19.21 41.40 57.31
N LEU A 6 18.50 40.83 56.34
CA LEU A 6 18.31 39.41 56.08
C LEU A 6 18.01 39.15 54.60
N ALA A 7 18.38 37.94 54.19
CA ALA A 7 18.33 37.39 52.84
C ALA A 7 16.92 37.28 52.24
N ALA A 8 16.90 37.40 50.92
CA ALA A 8 15.80 37.09 50.02
C ALA A 8 15.31 35.65 50.20
N PHE A 9 13.99 35.48 50.34
CA PHE A 9 13.31 34.18 50.23
C PHE A 9 12.48 34.20 48.94
N THR A 10 13.13 33.94 47.81
CA THR A 10 12.45 33.69 46.53
C THR A 10 11.81 32.31 46.60
N GLY A 11 10.49 32.27 46.83
CA GLY A 11 9.68 31.07 46.69
C GLY A 11 9.61 30.67 45.21
N LEU A 12 10.40 29.66 44.82
CA LEU A 12 10.32 29.01 43.52
C LEU A 12 9.10 28.06 43.53
N CYS A 13 7.95 28.55 43.07
CA CYS A 13 6.77 27.72 42.85
C CYS A 13 7.00 26.87 41.59
N LEU A 14 7.45 25.62 41.78
CA LEU A 14 7.67 24.66 40.71
C LEU A 14 6.30 24.22 40.15
N THR A 15 5.84 24.88 39.08
CA THR A 15 4.67 24.45 38.33
C THR A 15 5.03 23.22 37.52
N ILE A 16 4.56 22.06 37.97
CA ILE A 16 4.68 20.81 37.22
C ILE A 16 3.77 20.93 35.99
N PHE A 17 4.35 21.21 34.84
CA PHE A 17 3.69 21.04 33.55
C PHE A 17 3.40 19.54 33.38
N ALA A 18 2.16 19.13 33.67
CA ALA A 18 1.68 17.81 33.27
C ALA A 18 1.61 17.79 31.74
N ALA A 19 2.65 17.26 31.09
CA ALA A 19 2.59 16.98 29.67
C ALA A 19 1.45 15.96 29.44
N PRO A 20 0.50 16.21 28.53
CA PRO A 20 -0.42 15.16 28.13
C PRO A 20 0.43 14.05 27.49
N SER A 21 0.43 12.86 28.11
CA SER A 21 0.95 11.66 27.48
C SER A 21 0.01 11.35 26.32
N PHE A 22 0.38 11.74 25.10
CA PHE A 22 -0.21 11.16 23.90
C PHE A 22 0.15 9.68 23.95
N ALA A 23 -0.80 8.83 24.31
CA ALA A 23 -0.69 7.42 23.99
C ALA A 23 -0.57 7.37 22.46
N ALA A 24 0.57 6.90 21.97
CA ALA A 24 0.69 6.57 20.56
C ALA A 24 -0.36 5.50 20.29
N ASP A 25 -1.47 5.90 19.67
CA ASP A 25 -2.41 4.97 19.09
C ASP A 25 -1.58 4.12 18.13
N ARG A 26 -1.40 2.84 18.46
CA ARG A 26 -0.81 1.90 17.52
C ARG A 26 -1.91 1.73 16.49
N THR A 27 -1.98 2.62 15.51
CA THR A 27 -2.88 2.42 14.37
C THR A 27 -2.49 1.07 13.81
N ASP A 28 -3.40 0.13 14.05
CA ASP A 28 -3.21 -1.25 13.71
C ASP A 28 -3.16 -1.24 12.18
N LYS A 29 -1.98 -1.54 11.61
CA LYS A 29 -1.75 -1.64 10.17
C LYS A 29 -2.44 -2.86 9.59
N THR A 30 -3.63 -3.15 10.08
CA THR A 30 -4.42 -4.31 9.74
C THR A 30 -4.99 -4.08 8.35
N LEU A 31 -4.61 -4.97 7.44
CA LEU A 31 -5.16 -5.00 6.11
C LEU A 31 -6.52 -5.70 6.13
N THR A 32 -7.50 -5.07 5.49
CA THR A 32 -8.86 -5.60 5.33
C THR A 32 -9.14 -5.86 3.87
N PHE A 33 -9.84 -6.95 3.55
CA PHE A 33 -10.23 -7.24 2.18
C PHE A 33 -11.31 -6.28 1.70
N GLU A 34 -11.11 -5.71 0.51
CA GLU A 34 -12.08 -4.84 -0.15
C GLU A 34 -12.90 -5.61 -1.21
N PRO A 35 -14.15 -5.21 -1.45
CA PRO A 35 -14.92 -5.69 -2.60
C PRO A 35 -14.20 -5.38 -3.93
N THR A 36 -14.31 -6.29 -4.90
CA THR A 36 -13.72 -6.14 -6.24
C THR A 36 -14.78 -6.21 -7.34
N PRO A 37 -15.69 -5.22 -7.43
CA PRO A 37 -16.88 -5.30 -8.27
C PRO A 37 -16.57 -5.41 -9.77
N PHE A 38 -15.41 -4.92 -10.22
CA PHE A 38 -15.01 -4.90 -11.63
C PHE A 38 -14.08 -6.05 -12.03
N LYS A 39 -13.90 -7.05 -11.16
CA LYS A 39 -13.01 -8.18 -11.43
C LYS A 39 -13.40 -8.95 -12.69
N ASN A 40 -14.69 -9.24 -12.86
CA ASN A 40 -15.25 -9.99 -13.98
C ASN A 40 -16.02 -9.10 -14.97
N SER A 41 -15.86 -7.77 -14.86
CA SER A 41 -16.57 -6.80 -15.69
C SER A 41 -15.58 -5.90 -16.41
N GLU A 42 -15.97 -5.38 -17.57
CA GLU A 42 -15.18 -4.35 -18.25
C GLU A 42 -15.21 -3.04 -17.47
N LEU A 43 -14.10 -2.30 -17.54
CA LEU A 43 -13.97 -0.99 -16.93
C LEU A 43 -13.56 0.00 -18.03
N TYR A 44 -14.41 0.97 -18.31
CA TYR A 44 -14.24 1.93 -19.40
C TYR A 44 -13.56 3.22 -18.91
N CYS A 45 -12.46 3.08 -18.18
CA CYS A 45 -11.65 4.22 -17.74
C CYS A 45 -10.83 4.78 -18.90
N GLU A 46 -10.85 6.09 -19.09
CA GLU A 46 -9.94 6.80 -19.99
C GLU A 46 -8.47 6.46 -19.63
N ASN A 47 -7.60 6.44 -20.65
CA ASN A 47 -6.17 6.18 -20.50
C ASN A 47 -5.34 7.26 -21.16
N ASP A 48 -5.61 8.52 -20.80
CA ASP A 48 -4.98 9.67 -21.45
C ASP A 48 -3.44 9.69 -21.36
N ASN A 49 -2.87 8.95 -20.41
CA ASN A 49 -1.43 8.83 -20.23
C ASN A 49 -0.82 7.61 -20.95
N ASP A 50 -1.61 6.85 -21.71
CA ASP A 50 -1.19 5.63 -22.43
C ASP A 50 -0.40 4.64 -21.56
N ILE A 51 -0.84 4.46 -20.30
CA ILE A 51 -0.16 3.57 -19.35
C ILE A 51 -0.73 2.16 -19.50
N PHE A 52 0.09 1.19 -19.91
CA PHE A 52 -0.29 -0.21 -20.06
C PHE A 52 0.72 -1.12 -19.33
N PRO A 53 0.30 -2.31 -18.85
CA PRO A 53 1.24 -3.28 -18.32
C PRO A 53 2.23 -3.72 -19.41
N ALA A 54 3.48 -3.99 -19.04
CA ALA A 54 4.43 -4.58 -19.97
C ALA A 54 3.94 -5.96 -20.43
N LYS A 55 4.01 -6.23 -21.74
CA LYS A 55 3.70 -7.55 -22.31
C LYS A 55 4.48 -8.65 -21.63
N ASN A 56 3.81 -9.72 -21.24
CA ASN A 56 4.40 -10.81 -20.47
C ASN A 56 3.70 -12.15 -20.71
N GLU A 57 4.22 -13.24 -20.16
CA GLU A 57 3.63 -14.57 -20.29
C GLU A 57 2.89 -15.02 -19.00
N PHE A 58 2.44 -14.07 -18.17
CA PHE A 58 1.69 -14.34 -16.95
C PHE A 58 0.18 -14.16 -17.14
N GLU A 59 -0.56 -15.17 -16.70
CA GLU A 59 -2.01 -15.11 -16.55
C GLU A 59 -2.36 -14.71 -15.12
N LEU A 60 -3.13 -13.62 -14.96
CA LEU A 60 -3.73 -13.25 -13.68
C LEU A 60 -5.00 -14.09 -13.45
N ILE A 61 -4.83 -15.24 -12.81
CA ILE A 61 -5.92 -16.20 -12.55
C ILE A 61 -6.95 -15.60 -11.60
N ASN A 62 -6.46 -14.97 -10.53
CA ASN A 62 -7.33 -14.48 -9.47
C ASN A 62 -6.66 -13.33 -8.72
N TYR A 63 -7.47 -12.48 -8.09
CA TYR A 63 -6.99 -11.54 -7.10
C TYR A 63 -8.06 -11.13 -6.09
N SER A 64 -7.60 -10.66 -4.94
CA SER A 64 -8.36 -9.90 -3.96
C SER A 64 -7.62 -8.60 -3.63
N ILE A 65 -8.35 -7.54 -3.35
CA ILE A 65 -7.78 -6.26 -2.94
C ILE A 65 -7.83 -6.16 -1.43
N MET A 66 -6.81 -5.52 -0.84
CA MET A 66 -6.77 -5.21 0.58
C MET A 66 -6.34 -3.77 0.81
N SER A 67 -6.80 -3.18 1.90
CA SER A 67 -6.39 -1.84 2.33
C SER A 67 -6.24 -1.68 3.84
N SER A 68 -5.45 -0.69 4.25
CA SER A 68 -5.41 -0.21 5.65
C SER A 68 -6.23 1.08 5.82
N GLU A 69 -6.45 1.49 7.07
CA GLU A 69 -7.09 2.77 7.40
C GLU A 69 -6.28 3.98 6.92
N GLU A 70 -4.95 3.87 6.89
CA GLU A 70 -4.06 4.92 6.35
C GLU A 70 -4.04 4.99 4.83
N GLY A 71 -4.76 4.08 4.15
CA GLY A 71 -4.86 4.03 2.70
C GLY A 71 -3.72 3.29 2.01
N GLU A 72 -3.01 2.39 2.71
CA GLU A 72 -2.15 1.43 2.04
C GLU A 72 -3.01 0.53 1.14
N ARG A 73 -2.53 0.22 -0.07
CA ARG A 73 -3.25 -0.62 -1.03
C ARG A 73 -2.42 -1.84 -1.37
N PHE A 74 -3.03 -3.02 -1.25
CA PHE A 74 -2.40 -4.29 -1.56
C PHE A 74 -3.29 -5.13 -2.48
N GLY A 75 -2.66 -6.02 -3.24
CA GLY A 75 -3.34 -7.10 -3.95
C GLY A 75 -2.82 -8.44 -3.43
N PHE A 76 -3.71 -9.39 -3.17
CA PHE A 76 -3.35 -10.79 -3.06
C PHE A 76 -3.69 -11.46 -4.39
N ILE A 77 -2.67 -11.74 -5.20
CA ILE A 77 -2.83 -12.19 -6.58
C ILE A 77 -2.42 -13.65 -6.73
N THR A 78 -3.04 -14.34 -7.67
CA THR A 78 -2.62 -15.66 -8.15
C THR A 78 -2.21 -15.53 -9.61
N LEU A 79 -0.94 -15.76 -9.89
CA LEU A 79 -0.38 -15.71 -11.23
C LEU A 79 0.02 -17.10 -11.70
N ARG A 80 -0.11 -17.35 -13.01
CA ARG A 80 0.46 -18.52 -13.67
C ARG A 80 1.42 -18.10 -14.76
N ASN A 81 2.63 -18.66 -14.74
CA ASN A 81 3.52 -18.60 -15.88
C ASN A 81 2.98 -19.52 -16.98
N THR A 82 2.55 -18.94 -18.10
CA THR A 82 2.01 -19.70 -19.24
C THR A 82 3.09 -20.22 -20.19
N SER A 83 4.36 -19.84 -19.97
CA SER A 83 5.50 -20.35 -20.71
C SER A 83 5.92 -21.74 -20.24
N SER A 84 6.57 -22.51 -21.12
CA SER A 84 7.22 -23.78 -20.75
C SER A 84 8.54 -23.58 -20.00
N GLY A 85 9.16 -22.39 -20.15
CA GLY A 85 10.40 -22.03 -19.48
C GLY A 85 10.19 -21.13 -18.25
N GLN A 86 11.27 -20.86 -17.54
CA GLN A 86 11.25 -19.93 -16.41
C GLN A 86 10.93 -18.50 -16.87
N ARG A 87 10.13 -17.78 -16.08
CA ARG A 87 9.89 -16.34 -16.25
C ARG A 87 10.03 -15.60 -14.92
N ILE A 88 10.28 -14.31 -15.03
CA ILE A 88 10.40 -13.40 -13.89
C ILE A 88 9.25 -12.42 -13.98
N PHE A 89 8.43 -12.40 -12.93
CA PHE A 89 7.36 -11.44 -12.74
C PHE A 89 7.92 -10.17 -12.11
N THR A 90 7.66 -9.02 -12.73
CA THR A 90 8.16 -7.69 -12.33
C THR A 90 7.03 -6.67 -12.23
N GLN A 91 7.29 -5.56 -11.53
CA GLN A 91 6.29 -4.53 -11.22
C GLN A 91 5.59 -3.91 -12.44
N ASP A 92 6.27 -3.81 -13.58
CA ASP A 92 5.75 -3.23 -14.82
C ASP A 92 4.71 -4.13 -15.51
N GLN A 93 4.65 -5.41 -15.16
CA GLN A 93 3.76 -6.40 -15.77
C GLN A 93 2.35 -6.43 -15.15
N LEU A 94 2.10 -5.63 -14.11
CA LEU A 94 0.84 -5.54 -13.39
C LEU A 94 0.49 -4.09 -13.07
N LEU A 95 -0.73 -3.69 -13.36
CA LEU A 95 -1.24 -2.38 -12.97
C LEU A 95 -2.53 -2.50 -12.16
N ALA A 96 -2.68 -1.64 -11.17
CA ALA A 96 -3.96 -1.32 -10.56
C ALA A 96 -4.61 -0.16 -11.31
N ILE A 97 -5.91 -0.28 -11.61
CA ILE A 97 -6.76 0.84 -11.99
C ILE A 97 -7.47 1.32 -10.73
N LEU A 98 -7.27 2.60 -10.41
CA LEU A 98 -7.81 3.22 -9.20
C LEU A 98 -9.18 3.85 -9.43
N GLY A 99 -9.83 4.26 -8.33
CA GLY A 99 -11.14 4.90 -8.32
C GLY A 99 -11.24 6.20 -9.13
N ASP A 100 -10.11 6.85 -9.40
CA ASP A 100 -9.98 8.04 -10.26
C ASP A 100 -9.51 7.69 -11.69
N CYS A 101 -9.61 6.42 -12.08
CA CYS A 101 -9.13 5.87 -13.35
C CYS A 101 -7.62 6.00 -13.61
N SER A 102 -6.84 6.48 -12.63
CA SER A 102 -5.38 6.45 -12.73
C SER A 102 -4.87 5.01 -12.67
N ARG A 103 -3.70 4.78 -13.30
CA ARG A 103 -3.04 3.47 -13.36
C ARG A 103 -1.76 3.50 -12.54
N LYS A 104 -1.59 2.50 -11.67
CA LYS A 104 -0.47 2.45 -10.73
C LYS A 104 0.18 1.06 -10.73
N PRO A 105 1.50 0.94 -10.97
CA PRO A 105 2.20 -0.31 -10.75
C PRO A 105 2.34 -0.60 -9.24
N PRO A 106 2.55 -1.86 -8.84
CA PRO A 106 3.00 -2.15 -7.49
C PRO A 106 4.38 -1.55 -7.23
N GLN A 107 4.73 -1.44 -5.96
CA GLN A 107 6.10 -1.28 -5.47
C GLN A 107 7.00 -2.39 -6.02
N PRO A 108 8.33 -2.19 -6.03
CA PRO A 108 9.21 -3.13 -6.66
C PRO A 108 9.08 -4.58 -6.19
N ILE A 109 8.98 -5.47 -7.17
CA ILE A 109 8.84 -6.90 -6.95
C ILE A 109 9.58 -7.65 -8.04
N GLU A 110 10.23 -8.74 -7.64
CA GLU A 110 10.79 -9.73 -8.54
C GLU A 110 10.41 -11.12 -8.03
N LYS A 111 9.67 -11.89 -8.83
CA LYS A 111 9.31 -13.27 -8.48
C LYS A 111 9.58 -14.21 -9.66
N LYS A 112 10.42 -15.21 -9.43
CA LYS A 112 10.68 -16.27 -10.41
C LYS A 112 9.57 -17.31 -10.37
N PHE A 113 9.18 -17.76 -11.56
CA PHE A 113 8.24 -18.85 -11.79
C PHE A 113 8.90 -19.87 -12.72
N ALA A 114 8.88 -21.15 -12.34
CA ALA A 114 9.13 -22.25 -13.27
C ALA A 114 8.06 -22.27 -14.38
N GLY A 115 8.33 -23.01 -15.45
CA GLY A 115 7.36 -23.19 -16.53
C GLY A 115 6.07 -23.81 -16.01
N ASN A 116 4.92 -23.26 -16.43
CA ASN A 116 3.58 -23.66 -15.96
C ASN A 116 3.32 -23.51 -14.45
N GLU A 117 4.22 -22.89 -13.69
CA GLU A 117 4.04 -22.71 -12.24
C GLU A 117 2.93 -21.70 -11.95
N THR A 118 2.15 -21.97 -10.90
CA THR A 118 1.13 -21.07 -10.36
C THR A 118 1.48 -20.69 -8.93
N ILE A 119 1.56 -19.40 -8.63
CA ILE A 119 1.93 -18.89 -7.31
C ILE A 119 0.93 -17.82 -6.88
N SER A 120 0.50 -17.88 -5.62
CA SER A 120 -0.19 -16.78 -4.96
C SER A 120 0.79 -15.94 -4.15
N LEU A 121 0.70 -14.62 -4.28
CA LEU A 121 1.57 -13.68 -3.58
C LEU A 121 0.86 -12.36 -3.27
N GLN A 122 1.35 -11.67 -2.25
CA GLN A 122 0.94 -10.31 -1.95
C GLN A 122 1.80 -9.31 -2.73
N VAL A 123 1.16 -8.30 -3.33
CA VAL A 123 1.78 -7.15 -3.98
C VAL A 123 1.33 -5.86 -3.30
N ASN A 124 2.25 -4.92 -3.15
CA ASN A 124 2.01 -3.63 -2.49
C ASN A 124 1.89 -2.54 -3.55
N PHE A 125 0.84 -1.75 -3.58
CA PHE A 125 0.67 -0.58 -4.47
C PHE A 125 0.99 0.75 -3.77
N GLY A 126 1.40 0.71 -2.51
CA GLY A 126 1.70 1.87 -1.67
C GLY A 126 0.44 2.61 -1.24
N LEU A 127 0.63 3.85 -0.78
CA LEU A 127 -0.46 4.70 -0.31
C LEU A 127 -1.31 5.23 -1.47
N SER A 128 -2.63 5.23 -1.30
CA SER A 128 -3.59 5.85 -2.19
C SER A 128 -4.90 6.18 -1.48
N ARG A 129 -5.36 7.43 -1.66
CA ARG A 129 -6.71 7.85 -1.23
C ARG A 129 -7.82 7.18 -2.04
N PHE A 130 -7.54 6.71 -3.25
CA PHE A 130 -8.50 6.04 -4.12
C PHE A 130 -8.37 4.51 -4.00
N PRO A 131 -9.50 3.77 -3.96
CA PRO A 131 -9.49 2.32 -3.92
C PRO A 131 -9.00 1.72 -5.23
N ILE A 132 -8.56 0.46 -5.19
CA ILE A 132 -8.27 -0.30 -6.41
C ILE A 132 -9.58 -0.87 -6.95
N LEU A 133 -9.95 -0.50 -8.18
CA LEU A 133 -11.13 -1.04 -8.85
C LEU A 133 -10.82 -2.37 -9.54
N LYS A 134 -9.66 -2.46 -10.20
CA LYS A 134 -9.28 -3.61 -11.02
C LYS A 134 -7.77 -3.79 -11.09
N LEU A 135 -7.31 -5.03 -11.17
CA LEU A 135 -5.93 -5.38 -11.54
C LEU A 135 -5.89 -5.90 -12.97
N ILE A 136 -4.90 -5.47 -13.73
CA ILE A 136 -4.73 -5.84 -15.14
C ILE A 136 -3.29 -6.27 -15.44
N THR A 137 -3.15 -7.27 -16.31
CA THR A 137 -1.90 -7.70 -16.94
C THR A 137 -2.08 -7.68 -18.45
N GLU A 138 -0.98 -7.64 -19.21
CA GLU A 138 -1.01 -7.76 -20.68
C GLU A 138 -0.23 -9.01 -21.10
N ARG A 139 -0.94 -9.99 -21.68
CA ARG A 139 -0.33 -11.24 -22.17
C ARG A 139 -0.03 -11.17 -23.67
#